data_AF-A0AAE1F526-F1
#
_entry.id   AF-A0AAE1F526-F1
#
_cell.length_a   1.000
_cell.length_b   1.000
_cell.length_c   1.000
_cell.angle_alpha   90.00
_cell.angle_beta   90.00
_cell.angle_gamma   90.00
#
_symmetry.space_group_name_H-M   'P 1'
#
loop_
_entity.id
_entity.type
_entity.pdbx_description
1 polymer ?
#
loop_
_entity_poly.entity_id
_entity_poly.type
_entity_poly.pdbx_seq_one_letter_code
_entity_poly.pdbx_strand_id
1 'polypeptide(L)'
;MELVGESGAGKTENTKKVLSYFANVGASSSSKKKEAAKNQNLEDQIIQTNPVLEAFGNAKTTRNDNSSRFGKFIRIHFQQSGKLSGGDIEVYLLEKARVISQQKLERSYHIFYQLMSNQVKWIKRSLRRLGFSKEDKENVCKSTAAVMHFGEMKFKQRGREEQAEPDGTE
;
A
#
# COMPACT_ATOMS: atom_id res chain seq x y z
N MET A 1 -10.10 4.10 18.03
CA MET A 1 -11.23 3.32 17.47
C MET A 1 -10.68 2.03 16.93
N GLU A 2 -11.22 0.89 17.36
CA GLU A 2 -10.81 -0.42 16.86
C GLU A 2 -11.91 -0.98 15.96
N LEU A 3 -11.53 -1.44 14.76
CA LEU A 3 -12.44 -2.07 13.81
C LEU A 3 -12.04 -3.53 13.63
N VAL A 4 -12.69 -4.40 14.39
CA VAL A 4 -12.46 -5.86 14.37
C VAL A 4 -13.49 -6.53 13.45
N GLY A 5 -13.08 -7.61 12.79
CA GLY A 5 -13.94 -8.40 11.91
C GLY A 5 -13.14 -9.32 11.00
N GLU A 6 -13.78 -10.34 10.46
CA GLU A 6 -13.15 -11.25 9.51
C GLU A 6 -12.82 -10.55 8.16
N SER A 7 -12.10 -11.24 7.29
CA SER A 7 -11.86 -10.74 5.94
C SER A 7 -13.20 -10.58 5.20
N GLY A 8 -13.44 -9.41 4.60
CA GLY A 8 -14.71 -9.09 3.94
C GLY A 8 -15.75 -8.40 4.83
N ALA A 9 -15.52 -8.26 6.14
CA ALA A 9 -16.48 -7.63 7.07
C ALA A 9 -16.67 -6.10 6.92
N GLY A 10 -16.15 -5.48 5.85
CA GLY A 10 -16.33 -4.03 5.59
C GLY A 10 -15.44 -3.09 6.41
N LYS A 11 -14.41 -3.59 7.12
CA LYS A 11 -13.49 -2.79 7.94
C LYS A 11 -12.90 -1.58 7.21
N THR A 12 -12.43 -1.77 5.98
CA THR A 12 -11.84 -0.72 5.15
C THR A 12 -12.85 0.37 4.82
N GLU A 13 -14.09 0.00 4.46
CA GLU A 13 -15.15 0.97 4.15
C GLU A 13 -15.60 1.74 5.39
N ASN A 14 -15.71 1.07 6.53
CA ASN A 14 -16.01 1.76 7.79
C ASN A 14 -14.89 2.74 8.17
N THR A 15 -13.63 2.37 7.94
CA THR A 15 -12.49 3.27 8.16
C THR A 15 -12.58 4.52 7.30
N LYS A 16 -12.92 4.38 6.00
CA LYS A 16 -13.11 5.54 5.10
C LYS A 16 -14.19 6.49 5.61
N LYS A 17 -15.34 5.96 6.02
CA LYS A 17 -16.46 6.77 6.55
C LYS A 17 -16.08 7.50 7.85
N VAL A 18 -15.36 6.84 8.75
CA VAL A 18 -14.88 7.43 10.00
C VAL A 18 -13.90 8.57 9.73
N LEU A 19 -12.97 8.38 8.79
CA LEU A 19 -12.02 9.42 8.41
C LEU A 19 -12.72 10.64 7.82
N SER A 20 -13.66 10.45 6.89
CA SER A 20 -14.46 11.55 6.34
C SER A 20 -15.32 12.24 7.40
N TYR A 21 -15.83 11.50 8.40
CA TYR A 21 -16.54 12.10 9.53
C TYR A 21 -15.62 13.02 10.35
N PHE A 22 -14.43 12.55 10.73
CA PHE A 22 -13.45 13.38 11.46
C PHE A 22 -13.00 14.60 10.64
N ALA A 23 -12.86 14.44 9.32
CA ALA A 23 -12.58 15.55 8.40
C ALA A 23 -13.68 16.61 8.43
N ASN A 24 -14.94 16.19 8.32
CA ASN A 24 -16.08 17.11 8.31
C ASN A 24 -16.27 17.83 9.64
N VAL A 25 -16.11 17.14 10.77
CA VAL A 25 -16.27 17.74 12.11
C VAL A 25 -15.07 18.63 12.47
N GLY A 26 -13.86 18.24 12.04
CA GLY A 26 -12.63 18.99 12.30
C GLY A 26 -12.37 20.16 11.34
N ALA A 27 -13.16 20.29 10.27
CA ALA A 27 -13.07 21.38 9.30
C ALA A 27 -13.70 22.66 9.86
N SER A 28 -12.90 23.69 10.12
CA SER A 28 -13.43 24.98 10.57
C SER A 28 -14.15 25.72 9.44
N SER A 29 -15.30 26.32 9.75
CA SER A 29 -16.09 27.23 8.90
C SER A 29 -15.39 28.56 8.56
N SER A 30 -14.10 28.70 8.83
CA SER A 30 -13.33 29.94 8.75
C SER A 30 -12.15 29.85 7.77
N SER A 31 -12.41 29.65 6.48
CA SER A 31 -11.48 30.01 5.39
C SER A 31 -12.09 29.75 3.99
N LYS A 32 -13.04 30.60 3.58
CA LYS A 32 -13.26 30.83 2.14
C LYS A 32 -12.18 31.81 1.64
N LYS A 33 -11.42 31.33 0.64
CA LYS A 33 -10.51 32.01 -0.31
C LYS A 33 -9.13 32.48 0.22
N LYS A 34 -8.06 31.81 -0.23
CA LYS A 34 -7.24 32.24 -1.38
C LYS A 34 -6.14 31.21 -1.73
N GLU A 35 -5.86 31.17 -3.03
CA GLU A 35 -4.70 30.63 -3.74
C GLU A 35 -4.54 29.13 -4.00
N ALA A 36 -4.51 28.85 -5.30
CA ALA A 36 -4.17 27.60 -5.93
C ALA A 36 -2.69 27.27 -5.71
N ALA A 37 -2.41 26.43 -4.71
CA ALA A 37 -1.14 25.73 -4.62
C ALA A 37 -1.40 24.31 -4.10
N LYS A 38 -1.74 23.40 -5.02
CA LYS A 38 -1.31 21.98 -5.13
C LYS A 38 -1.18 21.09 -3.88
N ASN A 39 -1.68 21.49 -2.71
CA ASN A 39 -1.70 20.73 -1.47
C ASN A 39 -3.14 20.29 -1.23
N GLN A 40 -3.36 19.01 -1.44
CA GLN A 40 -4.63 18.34 -1.17
C GLN A 40 -4.99 18.49 0.31
N ASN A 41 -6.29 18.48 0.60
CA ASN A 41 -6.79 18.48 1.98
C ASN A 41 -6.22 17.25 2.73
N LEU A 42 -5.94 17.34 4.03
CA LEU A 42 -5.37 16.22 4.80
C LEU A 42 -6.22 14.94 4.67
N GLU A 43 -7.55 15.10 4.57
CA GLU A 43 -8.49 14.02 4.27
C GLU A 43 -8.16 13.32 2.94
N ASP A 44 -8.05 14.10 1.87
CA ASP A 44 -7.78 13.61 0.52
C ASP A 44 -6.46 12.84 0.51
N GLN A 45 -5.44 13.31 1.23
CA GLN A 45 -4.17 12.61 1.33
C GLN A 45 -4.32 11.26 2.02
N ILE A 46 -4.99 11.19 3.19
CA ILE A 46 -5.19 9.94 3.93
C ILE A 46 -6.00 8.95 3.08
N ILE A 47 -7.10 9.40 2.45
CA ILE A 47 -7.93 8.53 1.61
C ILE A 47 -7.14 8.04 0.39
N GLN A 48 -6.30 8.88 -0.20
CA GLN A 48 -5.48 8.52 -1.37
C GLN A 48 -4.31 7.58 -1.04
N THR A 49 -3.94 7.40 0.24
CA THR A 49 -2.98 6.36 0.61
C THR A 49 -3.56 4.95 0.43
N ASN A 50 -4.87 4.78 0.60
CA ASN A 50 -5.50 3.45 0.59
C ASN A 50 -5.23 2.68 -0.71
N PRO A 51 -5.45 3.24 -1.93
CA PRO A 51 -5.14 2.51 -3.16
C PRO A 51 -3.69 2.01 -3.25
N VAL A 52 -2.73 2.78 -2.72
CA VAL A 52 -1.32 2.37 -2.72
C VAL A 52 -1.09 1.26 -1.69
N LEU A 53 -1.61 1.41 -0.47
CA LEU A 53 -1.52 0.38 0.56
C LEU A 53 -2.22 -0.92 0.15
N GLU A 54 -3.35 -0.84 -0.55
CA GLU A 54 -4.05 -2.00 -1.09
C GLU A 54 -3.24 -2.67 -2.21
N ALA A 55 -2.58 -1.90 -3.09
CA ALA A 55 -1.73 -2.48 -4.13
C ALA A 55 -0.59 -3.33 -3.53
N PHE A 56 0.06 -2.82 -2.47
CA PHE A 56 1.24 -3.48 -1.86
C PHE A 56 0.91 -4.43 -0.71
N GLY A 57 -0.28 -4.34 -0.11
CA GLY A 57 -0.63 -5.04 1.12
C GLY A 57 -1.92 -5.86 1.05
N ASN A 58 -2.68 -5.77 -0.04
CA ASN A 58 -3.83 -6.64 -0.26
C ASN A 58 -3.55 -7.71 -1.31
N ALA A 59 -4.21 -8.84 -1.13
CA ALA A 59 -4.12 -9.98 -2.03
C ALA A 59 -5.47 -10.70 -2.14
N LYS A 60 -5.60 -11.48 -3.21
CA LYS A 60 -6.72 -12.40 -3.39
C LYS A 60 -6.50 -13.66 -2.56
N THR A 61 -7.44 -13.95 -1.67
CA THR A 61 -7.49 -15.17 -0.86
C THR A 61 -8.63 -16.08 -1.33
N THR A 62 -8.77 -17.26 -0.73
CA THR A 62 -9.92 -18.13 -1.01
C THR A 62 -11.27 -17.54 -0.60
N ARG A 63 -11.30 -16.63 0.38
CA ARG A 63 -12.53 -16.05 0.95
C ARG A 63 -12.81 -14.60 0.54
N ASN A 64 -11.79 -13.87 0.10
CA ASN A 64 -11.90 -12.45 -0.23
C ASN A 64 -10.86 -12.06 -1.29
N ASP A 65 -11.33 -11.43 -2.38
CA ASP A 65 -10.50 -10.99 -3.49
C ASP A 65 -9.61 -9.78 -3.18
N ASN A 66 -9.94 -8.99 -2.16
CA ASN A 66 -9.18 -7.82 -1.72
C ASN A 66 -8.89 -7.86 -0.21
N SER A 67 -8.32 -8.97 0.27
CA SER A 67 -7.98 -9.14 1.68
C SER A 67 -6.71 -8.39 2.04
N SER A 68 -6.78 -7.48 3.02
CA SER A 68 -5.57 -6.92 3.63
C SER A 68 -4.80 -8.00 4.39
N ARG A 69 -3.49 -8.06 4.16
CA ARG A 69 -2.55 -9.00 4.79
C ARG A 69 -1.55 -8.30 5.70
N PHE A 70 -2.01 -7.19 6.28
CA PHE A 70 -1.31 -6.38 7.27
C PHE A 70 -2.35 -5.74 8.22
N GLY A 71 -1.94 -5.46 9.45
CA GLY A 71 -2.65 -4.58 10.37
C GLY A 71 -2.34 -3.12 10.07
N LYS A 72 -3.34 -2.24 10.18
CA LYS A 72 -3.19 -0.80 9.94
C LYS A 72 -3.71 -0.03 11.14
N PHE A 73 -2.87 0.80 11.73
CA PHE A 73 -3.25 1.77 12.75
C PHE A 73 -3.13 3.17 12.17
N ILE A 74 -4.22 3.93 12.20
CA ILE A 74 -4.23 5.32 11.73
C ILE A 74 -4.40 6.21 12.95
N ARG A 75 -3.40 7.04 13.22
CA ARG A 75 -3.49 8.10 14.22
C ARG A 75 -3.93 9.37 13.54
N ILE A 76 -5.01 9.97 14.04
CA ILE A 76 -5.50 11.28 13.61
C ILE A 76 -5.23 12.26 14.74
N HIS A 77 -4.54 13.34 14.42
CA HIS A 77 -4.07 14.33 15.39
C HIS A 77 -5.02 15.52 15.35
N PHE A 78 -5.40 15.98 16.55
CA PHE A 78 -6.23 17.16 16.73
C PHE A 78 -5.47 18.20 17.56
N GLN A 79 -5.67 19.47 17.24
CA GLN A 79 -5.22 20.58 18.06
C GLN A 79 -6.10 20.71 19.31
N GLN A 80 -5.65 21.49 20.29
CA GLN A 80 -6.46 21.85 21.47
C GLN A 80 -7.78 22.55 21.11
N SER A 81 -7.84 23.18 19.93
CA SER A 81 -9.06 23.80 19.37
C SER A 81 -10.07 22.80 18.81
N GLY A 82 -9.77 21.49 18.82
CA GLY A 82 -10.59 20.44 18.20
C GLY A 82 -10.44 20.32 16.67
N LYS A 83 -9.57 21.13 16.05
CA LYS A 83 -9.29 21.08 14.62
C LYS A 83 -8.30 19.98 14.26
N LEU A 84 -8.41 19.42 13.06
CA LEU A 84 -7.43 18.46 12.54
C LEU A 84 -6.06 19.14 12.34
N SER A 85 -5.01 18.55 12.91
CA SER A 85 -3.62 18.98 12.69
C SER A 85 -2.83 18.05 11.76
N GLY A 86 -3.25 16.79 11.62
CA GLY A 86 -2.54 15.83 10.78
C GLY A 86 -2.92 14.39 11.09
N GLY A 87 -2.14 13.46 10.57
CA GLY A 87 -2.28 12.05 10.88
C GLY A 87 -1.11 11.23 10.36
N ASP A 88 -0.94 10.04 10.91
CA ASP A 88 0.07 9.10 10.51
C ASP A 88 -0.50 7.67 10.48
N ILE A 89 0.16 6.81 9.71
CA ILE A 89 -0.26 5.43 9.50
C ILE A 89 0.89 4.52 9.91
N GLU A 90 0.62 3.65 10.86
CA GLU A 90 1.53 2.57 11.25
C GLU A 90 1.00 1.24 10.71
N VAL A 91 1.89 0.48 10.08
CA VAL A 91 1.60 -0.82 9.50
C VAL A 91 2.25 -1.92 10.34
N TYR A 92 1.48 -2.95 10.64
CA TYR A 92 1.85 -4.05 11.51
C TYR A 92 1.68 -5.38 10.79
N LEU A 93 2.53 -6.36 11.14
CA LEU A 93 2.34 -7.77 10.79
C LEU A 93 2.01 -8.04 9.30
N LEU A 94 2.76 -7.41 8.39
CA LEU A 94 2.67 -7.75 6.97
C LEU A 94 3.04 -9.23 6.75
N GLU A 95 2.20 -9.97 6.05
CA GLU A 95 2.46 -11.38 5.69
C GLU A 95 3.56 -11.46 4.62
N LYS A 96 4.82 -11.39 5.06
CA LYS A 96 6.00 -11.38 4.17
C LYS A 96 6.09 -12.65 3.30
N ALA A 97 5.71 -13.81 3.84
CA ALA A 97 5.76 -15.09 3.12
C ALA A 97 4.94 -15.09 1.83
N ARG A 98 3.88 -14.28 1.75
CA ARG A 98 3.01 -14.17 0.56
C ARG A 98 3.74 -13.70 -0.69
N VAL A 99 4.88 -13.00 -0.54
CA VAL A 99 5.68 -12.56 -1.68
C VAL A 99 6.17 -13.74 -2.51
N ILE A 100 6.62 -14.82 -1.85
CA ILE A 100 7.26 -15.98 -2.50
C ILE A 100 6.43 -17.26 -2.45
N SER A 101 5.37 -17.31 -1.64
CA SER A 101 4.55 -18.50 -1.47
C SER A 101 3.06 -18.15 -1.52
N GLN A 102 2.31 -18.89 -2.33
CA GLN A 102 0.87 -18.74 -2.45
C GLN A 102 0.21 -20.11 -2.43
N GLN A 103 -0.91 -20.24 -1.72
CA GLN A 103 -1.73 -21.45 -1.76
C GLN A 103 -2.47 -21.58 -3.09
N LYS A 104 -2.91 -22.81 -3.41
CA LYS A 104 -3.77 -23.06 -4.57
C LYS A 104 -5.01 -22.16 -4.50
N LEU A 105 -5.34 -21.48 -5.60
CA LEU A 105 -6.44 -20.51 -5.75
C LEU A 105 -6.24 -19.14 -5.07
N GLU A 106 -5.12 -18.91 -4.37
CA GLU A 106 -4.73 -17.58 -3.89
C GLU A 106 -3.77 -16.88 -4.85
N ARG A 107 -3.55 -15.57 -4.62
CA ARG A 107 -2.56 -14.78 -5.36
C ARG A 107 -1.61 -14.06 -4.40
N SER A 108 -0.50 -13.58 -4.96
CA SER A 108 0.38 -12.63 -4.28
C SER A 108 -0.26 -11.23 -4.22
N TYR A 109 0.47 -10.23 -3.75
CA TYR A 109 0.00 -8.85 -3.67
C TYR A 109 -0.38 -8.29 -5.05
N HIS A 110 -1.40 -7.43 -5.08
CA HIS A 110 -1.96 -6.89 -6.32
C HIS A 110 -0.93 -6.18 -7.19
N ILE A 111 0.06 -5.52 -6.58
CA ILE A 111 1.07 -4.73 -7.29
C ILE A 111 1.81 -5.54 -8.36
N PHE A 112 2.13 -6.81 -8.11
CA PHE A 112 2.84 -7.64 -9.09
C PHE A 112 2.02 -7.81 -10.38
N TYR A 113 0.72 -8.09 -10.24
CA TYR A 113 -0.18 -8.24 -11.37
C TYR A 113 -0.46 -6.89 -12.06
N GLN A 114 -0.59 -5.81 -11.30
CA GLN A 114 -0.79 -4.45 -11.83
C GLN A 114 0.40 -3.98 -12.67
N LEU A 115 1.64 -4.26 -12.24
CA LEU A 115 2.83 -3.95 -13.02
C LEU A 115 2.84 -4.71 -14.35
N MET A 116 2.44 -5.97 -14.35
CA MET A 116 2.37 -6.81 -15.56
C MET A 116 1.19 -6.46 -16.47
N SER A 117 0.09 -5.89 -15.95
CA SER A 117 -1.13 -5.58 -16.70
C SER A 117 -1.18 -4.15 -17.26
N ASN A 118 -0.03 -3.55 -17.55
CA ASN A 118 0.10 -2.17 -18.05
C ASN A 118 -0.50 -1.07 -17.13
N GLN A 119 -0.65 -1.35 -15.82
CA GLN A 119 -1.14 -0.37 -14.82
C GLN A 119 -0.01 0.44 -14.17
N VAL A 120 1.20 0.41 -14.72
CA VAL A 120 2.35 1.19 -14.25
C VAL A 120 2.04 2.69 -14.22
N LYS A 121 1.27 3.19 -15.20
CA LYS A 121 0.84 4.60 -15.24
C LYS A 121 -0.08 4.94 -14.06
N TRP A 122 -0.96 4.02 -13.67
CA TRP A 122 -1.87 4.22 -12.54
C TRP A 122 -1.10 4.32 -11.23
N ILE A 123 -0.21 3.38 -10.93
CA ILE A 123 0.54 3.41 -9.65
C ILE A 123 1.45 4.63 -9.56
N LYS A 124 2.13 5.01 -10.65
CA LYS A 124 2.93 6.24 -10.71
C LYS A 124 2.08 7.49 -10.50
N ARG A 125 0.82 7.51 -10.97
CA ARG A 125 -0.11 8.62 -10.73
C ARG A 125 -0.56 8.66 -9.27
N SER A 126 -0.86 7.52 -8.66
CA SER A 126 -1.25 7.42 -7.25
C SER A 126 -0.13 7.89 -6.33
N LEU A 127 1.09 7.41 -6.53
CA LEU A 127 2.27 7.85 -5.77
C LEU A 127 2.57 9.34 -5.94
N ARG A 128 2.40 9.89 -7.16
CA ARG A 128 2.57 11.34 -7.41
C ARG A 128 1.61 12.18 -6.58
N ARG A 129 0.38 11.70 -6.35
CA ARG A 129 -0.60 12.43 -5.52
C ARG A 129 -0.19 12.44 -4.04
N LEU A 130 0.50 11.39 -3.60
CA LEU A 130 1.08 11.30 -2.26
C LEU A 130 2.40 12.07 -2.09
N GLY A 131 2.81 12.86 -3.10
CA GLY A 131 4.02 13.69 -3.02
C GLY A 131 5.33 13.01 -3.39
N PHE A 132 5.32 11.77 -3.87
CA PHE A 132 6.54 11.06 -4.27
C PHE A 132 7.22 11.75 -5.46
N SER A 133 8.56 11.89 -5.37
CA SER A 133 9.36 12.46 -6.44
C SER A 133 9.33 11.59 -7.70
N LYS A 134 9.77 12.13 -8.85
CA LYS A 134 9.84 11.34 -10.10
C LYS A 134 10.71 10.10 -9.90
N GLU A 135 11.85 10.27 -9.25
CA GLU A 135 12.80 9.21 -8.97
C GLU A 135 12.21 8.15 -8.02
N ASP A 136 11.59 8.55 -6.91
CA ASP A 136 11.00 7.60 -5.95
C ASP A 136 9.96 6.69 -6.60
N LYS A 137 9.14 7.24 -7.49
CA LYS A 137 8.13 6.45 -8.22
C LYS A 137 8.76 5.42 -9.14
N GLU A 138 9.87 5.77 -9.78
CA GLU A 138 10.63 4.84 -10.62
C GLU A 138 11.29 3.76 -9.76
N ASN A 139 11.90 4.15 -8.65
CA ASN A 139 12.54 3.24 -7.70
C ASN A 139 11.53 2.24 -7.13
N VAL A 140 10.34 2.67 -6.72
CA VAL A 140 9.27 1.76 -6.28
C VAL A 140 8.94 0.70 -7.34
N CYS A 141 8.81 1.10 -8.62
CA CYS A 141 8.54 0.15 -9.69
C CYS A 141 9.73 -0.79 -9.95
N LYS A 142 10.94 -0.24 -9.99
CA LYS A 142 12.18 -1.00 -10.23
C LYS A 142 12.43 -2.02 -9.11
N SER A 143 12.30 -1.61 -7.84
CA SER A 143 12.44 -2.51 -6.70
C SER A 143 11.40 -3.62 -6.71
N THR A 144 10.15 -3.31 -7.08
CA THR A 144 9.11 -4.34 -7.19
C THR A 144 9.41 -5.34 -8.31
N ALA A 145 9.86 -4.86 -9.47
CA ALA A 145 10.28 -5.73 -10.57
C ALA A 145 11.53 -6.55 -10.22
N ALA A 146 12.48 -5.97 -9.50
CA ALA A 146 13.67 -6.67 -9.02
C ALA A 146 13.30 -7.85 -8.12
N VAL A 147 12.31 -7.70 -7.23
CA VAL A 147 11.81 -8.83 -6.41
C VAL A 147 11.28 -9.97 -7.28
N MET A 148 10.63 -9.67 -8.40
CA MET A 148 10.17 -10.71 -9.34
C MET A 148 11.36 -11.43 -9.99
N HIS A 149 12.37 -10.68 -10.45
CA HIS A 149 13.58 -11.27 -11.05
C HIS A 149 14.40 -12.08 -10.04
N PHE A 150 14.49 -11.64 -8.78
CA PHE A 150 15.15 -12.40 -7.72
C PHE A 150 14.51 -13.79 -7.51
N GLY A 151 13.21 -13.92 -7.74
CA GLY A 151 12.51 -15.22 -7.65
C GLY A 151 12.89 -16.21 -8.75
N GLU A 152 13.44 -15.73 -9.87
CA GLU A 152 13.86 -16.56 -11.00
C GLU A 152 15.35 -16.96 -10.94
N MET A 153 16.12 -16.37 -10.01
CA MET A 153 17.53 -16.71 -9.84
C MET A 153 17.68 -18.16 -9.38
N LYS A 154 18.39 -18.96 -10.17
CA LYS A 154 18.66 -20.38 -9.89
C LYS A 154 20.12 -20.59 -9.53
N PHE A 155 20.35 -21.52 -8.62
CA PHE A 155 21.68 -21.92 -8.18
C PHE A 155 21.78 -23.43 -8.22
N LYS A 156 22.97 -23.93 -8.52
CA LYS A 156 23.31 -25.35 -8.50
C LYS A 156 24.53 -25.60 -7.63
N GLN A 157 24.71 -26.85 -7.22
CA GLN A 157 25.90 -27.26 -6.50
C GLN A 157 27.10 -27.33 -7.44
N ARG A 158 28.25 -26.80 -6.99
CA ARG A 158 29.50 -26.83 -7.76
C ARG A 158 30.19 -28.18 -7.61
N GLY A 159 29.92 -29.10 -8.54
CA GLY A 159 30.57 -30.42 -8.55
C GLY A 159 30.31 -31.20 -7.25
N ARG A 160 31.39 -31.48 -6.49
CA ARG A 160 31.30 -32.15 -5.16
C ARG A 160 31.47 -31.17 -3.99
N GLU A 161 31.66 -29.88 -4.26
CA GLU A 161 31.79 -28.85 -3.23
C GLU A 161 30.41 -28.53 -2.64
N GLU A 162 30.33 -28.10 -1.38
CA GLU A 162 29.07 -27.62 -0.77
C GLU A 162 28.68 -26.20 -1.22
N GLN A 163 29.52 -25.57 -2.04
CA GLN A 163 29.29 -24.22 -2.55
C GLN A 163 28.27 -24.20 -3.69
N ALA A 164 27.35 -23.24 -3.63
CA ALA A 164 26.42 -22.95 -4.71
C ALA A 164 27.06 -22.03 -5.77
N GLU A 165 26.79 -22.29 -7.04
CA GLU A 165 27.13 -21.43 -8.18
C GLU A 165 25.86 -21.06 -8.97
N PRO A 166 25.83 -19.92 -9.68
CA PRO A 166 24.69 -19.55 -10.52
C PRO A 166 24.39 -20.63 -11.58
N ASP A 167 23.11 -21.01 -11.70
CA ASP A 167 22.65 -22.00 -12.67
C ASP A 167 22.02 -21.32 -13.90
N GLY A 168 22.85 -20.62 -14.67
CA GLY A 168 22.47 -19.82 -15.83
C GLY A 168 23.07 -18.40 -15.81
N THR A 169 23.06 -17.72 -16.96
CA THR A 169 23.58 -16.34 -17.13
C THR A 169 22.54 -15.33 -17.62
N GLU A 170 21.25 -15.67 -17.60
CA GLU A 170 20.18 -14.69 -17.88
C GLU A 170 19.80 -13.88 -16.64
#